data_AF-A0A7X5VM78-F1
#
_entry.id   AF-A0A7X5VM78-F1
#
_cell.length_a   1.000
_cell.length_b   1.000
_cell.length_c   1.000
_cell.angle_alpha   90.00
_cell.angle_beta   90.00
_cell.angle_gamma   90.00
#
_symmetry.space_group_name_H-M   'P 1'
#
loop_
_entity.id
_entity.type
_entity.pdbx_description
1 polymer ?
#
loop_
_entity_poly.entity_id
_entity_poly.type
_entity_poly.pdbx_seq_one_letter_code
_entity_poly.pdbx_strand_id
1 'polypeptide(L)'
;MAETPTHFGGVAGDVLRRTLNRTTWFSGMALVSALFLTARGLGVIDQAGLFPLAALLIVALGLAHHGVRAAVSHASALHPGDGRTFVVATRVAMASAVWLVPWMLWSNSLERSSPVLSYVGTPSPLAAALFLFCCLVATPACLIAAVHSKGWMDVLSPAHWARQFAGRGSDLMTVYTIQAGGALLMSSLMIPLVFGAFRINLSVGLGAAALSACLVLGYWVSLTGGLGGSIHAASPVGLQITNELTFDDPARERELNRDLPVQPAPDVEQEPVGEVAPDERPASDPVAESSRDQALSKPANPTNEPAETEQTLPDIEEAEESERYPAPSKPVAFDVPKSEKNDRKTPLLDAENRVAEAMKRFRLDPSHTLSTLTELNQRFAPSPHVLQSLTICLHRTGHVDEAFKIARQAFPLCFEYGFVSLAAAMFYELRADLTKLQLKEAEVLEIAKVLHRADELAAAAKAYSLVIHANPNEILAVKGLLDLAERILHVKRKPAASLKIYTFLLDHCPDPTMTTVVQDGIAKCRDSERKVSDAEVSV
;
A
#
# COMPACT_ATOMS: atom_id res chain seq x y z
N MET A 1 -23.19 7.48 -17.66
CA MET A 1 -22.40 6.83 -16.61
C MET A 1 -21.20 7.70 -16.35
N ALA A 2 -21.12 8.34 -15.18
CA ALA A 2 -19.94 9.10 -14.80
C ALA A 2 -18.84 8.10 -14.41
N GLU A 3 -17.77 8.01 -15.20
CA GLU A 3 -16.61 7.22 -14.85
C GLU A 3 -16.01 7.79 -13.57
N THR A 4 -16.04 7.00 -12.50
CA THR A 4 -15.36 7.37 -11.25
C THR A 4 -13.89 7.64 -11.56
N PRO A 5 -13.34 8.81 -11.22
CA PRO A 5 -11.96 9.15 -11.53
C PRO A 5 -11.05 8.06 -10.96
N THR A 6 -10.25 7.45 -11.85
CA THR A 6 -9.28 6.43 -11.45
C THR A 6 -8.37 6.99 -10.37
N HIS A 7 -8.14 6.26 -9.28
CA HIS A 7 -7.23 6.63 -8.18
C HIS A 7 -5.85 7.11 -8.68
N PHE A 8 -5.39 6.59 -9.84
CA PHE A 8 -4.17 7.02 -10.48
C PHE A 8 -4.14 8.51 -10.87
N GLY A 9 -5.27 9.14 -11.18
CA GLY A 9 -5.34 10.55 -11.57
C GLY A 9 -4.79 11.50 -10.51
N GLY A 10 -5.12 11.26 -9.23
CA GLY A 10 -4.58 12.03 -8.11
C GLY A 10 -3.07 11.86 -7.95
N VAL A 11 -2.60 10.60 -8.02
CA VAL A 11 -1.17 10.26 -7.94
C VAL A 11 -0.38 10.87 -9.10
N ALA A 12 -0.93 10.89 -10.31
CA ALA A 12 -0.29 11.43 -11.48
C ALA A 12 -0.13 12.96 -11.38
N GLY A 13 -1.11 13.66 -10.81
CA GLY A 13 -1.02 15.09 -10.48
C GLY A 13 0.11 15.39 -9.48
N ASP A 14 0.24 14.57 -8.44
CA ASP A 14 1.33 14.69 -7.46
C ASP A 14 2.72 14.45 -8.09
N VAL A 15 2.84 13.45 -8.97
CA VAL A 15 4.08 13.20 -9.72
C VAL A 15 4.43 14.41 -10.58
N LEU A 16 3.47 14.98 -11.31
CA LEU A 16 3.69 16.18 -12.11
C LEU A 16 4.18 17.34 -11.24
N ARG A 17 3.52 17.60 -10.10
CA ARG A 17 3.94 18.65 -9.15
C ARG A 17 5.35 18.42 -8.61
N ARG A 18 5.70 17.18 -8.24
CA ARG A 18 7.05 16.84 -7.74
C ARG A 18 8.12 16.97 -8.82
N THR A 19 7.81 16.63 -10.07
CA THR A 19 8.77 16.74 -11.18
C THR A 19 9.12 18.19 -11.54
N LEU A 20 8.24 19.14 -11.19
CA LEU A 20 8.52 20.57 -11.31
C LEU A 20 9.45 21.09 -10.20
N ASN A 21 9.70 20.34 -9.12
CA ASN A 21 10.60 20.77 -8.05
C ASN A 21 12.05 20.86 -8.52
N ARG A 22 12.79 21.84 -7.99
CA ARG A 22 14.18 22.17 -8.40
C ARG A 22 15.17 20.98 -8.35
N THR A 23 14.91 19.96 -7.54
CA THR A 23 15.82 18.79 -7.38
C THR A 23 15.78 17.83 -8.58
N THR A 24 14.63 17.64 -9.22
CA THR A 24 14.51 16.78 -10.42
C THR A 24 15.16 17.40 -11.66
N TRP A 25 15.35 18.72 -11.66
CA TRP A 25 16.08 19.40 -12.72
C TRP A 25 17.57 19.06 -12.72
N PHE A 26 18.18 18.95 -11.54
CA PHE A 26 19.59 18.60 -11.42
C PHE A 26 19.86 17.16 -11.85
N SER A 27 18.95 16.22 -11.59
CA SER A 27 19.13 14.84 -12.06
C SER A 27 19.02 14.74 -13.58
N GLY A 28 18.09 15.49 -14.20
CA GLY A 28 17.99 15.60 -15.66
C GLY A 28 19.26 16.18 -16.30
N MET A 29 19.82 17.24 -15.71
CA MET A 29 21.09 17.83 -16.17
C MET A 29 22.28 16.89 -16.03
N ALA A 30 22.33 16.07 -14.97
CA ALA A 30 23.38 15.07 -14.80
C ALA A 30 23.29 13.99 -15.89
N LEU A 31 22.08 13.54 -16.22
CA LEU A 31 21.86 12.56 -17.29
C LEU A 31 22.25 13.09 -18.67
N VAL A 32 21.91 14.35 -18.95
CA VAL A 32 22.37 15.05 -20.16
C VAL A 32 23.88 15.15 -20.20
N SER A 33 24.51 15.54 -19.09
CA SER A 33 25.96 15.67 -19.02
C SER A 33 26.61 14.32 -19.31
N ALA A 34 26.05 13.23 -18.79
CA ALA A 34 26.47 11.88 -19.10
C ALA A 34 26.30 11.54 -20.60
N LEU A 35 25.16 11.87 -21.22
CA LEU A 35 24.94 11.68 -22.66
C LEU A 35 25.96 12.45 -23.50
N PHE A 36 26.23 13.72 -23.15
CA PHE A 36 27.18 14.56 -23.85
C PHE A 36 28.63 14.06 -23.71
N LEU A 37 29.04 13.67 -22.50
CA LEU A 37 30.35 13.07 -22.25
C LEU A 37 30.50 11.75 -23.01
N THR A 38 29.44 10.96 -23.09
CA THR A 38 29.41 9.70 -23.83
C THR A 38 29.49 9.96 -25.33
N ALA A 39 28.76 10.94 -25.87
CA ALA A 39 28.87 11.36 -27.27
C ALA A 39 30.30 11.79 -27.62
N ARG A 40 30.93 12.59 -26.74
CA ARG A 40 32.29 13.08 -26.93
C ARG A 40 33.34 11.97 -26.82
N GLY A 41 33.18 11.06 -25.87
CA GLY A 41 34.09 9.92 -25.69
C GLY A 41 33.97 8.89 -26.82
N LEU A 42 32.75 8.64 -27.30
CA LEU A 42 32.48 7.73 -28.39
C LEU A 42 32.75 8.33 -29.77
N GLY A 43 32.80 9.64 -29.93
CA GLY A 43 33.22 10.29 -31.18
C GLY A 43 34.67 9.97 -31.59
N VAL A 44 35.46 9.37 -30.70
CA VAL A 44 36.79 8.82 -30.99
C VAL A 44 36.71 7.40 -31.59
N ILE A 45 35.56 6.73 -31.45
CA ILE A 45 35.33 5.36 -31.90
C ILE A 45 34.51 5.41 -33.20
N ASP A 46 35.10 4.92 -34.30
CA ASP A 46 34.53 4.96 -35.66
C ASP A 46 33.32 4.01 -35.88
N GLN A 47 32.63 3.59 -34.81
CA GLN A 47 31.49 2.68 -34.87
C GLN A 47 30.17 3.44 -34.78
N ALA A 48 29.55 3.70 -35.94
CA ALA A 48 28.29 4.43 -36.08
C ALA A 48 27.10 3.88 -35.25
N GLY A 49 27.17 2.64 -34.77
CA GLY A 49 26.12 2.01 -33.96
C GLY A 49 26.28 2.13 -32.44
N LEU A 50 27.45 2.53 -31.93
CA LEU A 50 27.73 2.44 -30.49
C LEU A 50 27.12 3.60 -29.70
N PHE A 51 27.11 4.81 -30.29
CA PHE A 51 26.48 5.99 -29.70
C PHE A 51 24.98 5.84 -29.42
N PRO A 52 24.11 5.46 -30.38
CA PRO A 52 22.68 5.33 -30.12
C PRO A 52 22.37 4.26 -29.05
N LEU A 53 23.16 3.18 -28.99
CA LEU A 53 23.01 2.13 -27.98
C LEU A 53 23.40 2.65 -26.59
N ALA A 54 24.51 3.38 -26.47
CA ALA A 54 24.93 4.00 -25.22
C ALA A 54 23.94 5.09 -24.76
N ALA A 55 23.44 5.91 -25.70
CA ALA A 55 22.42 6.91 -25.41
C ALA A 55 21.12 6.27 -24.91
N LEU A 56 20.68 5.18 -25.54
CA LEU A 56 19.52 4.42 -25.10
C LEU A 56 19.72 3.88 -23.68
N LEU A 57 20.89 3.30 -23.38
CA LEU A 57 21.20 2.77 -22.05
C LEU A 57 21.16 3.87 -20.97
N ILE A 58 21.71 5.04 -21.26
CA ILE A 58 21.72 6.18 -20.32
C ILE A 58 20.30 6.68 -20.06
N VAL A 59 19.50 6.82 -21.11
CA VAL A 59 18.08 7.22 -20.99
C VAL A 59 17.29 6.15 -20.21
N ALA A 60 17.50 4.86 -20.51
CA ALA A 60 16.86 3.75 -19.80
C ALA A 60 17.26 3.72 -18.31
N LEU A 61 18.51 4.04 -17.98
CA LEU A 61 18.99 4.14 -16.60
C LEU A 61 18.32 5.30 -15.85
N GLY A 62 18.15 6.46 -16.50
CA GLY A 62 17.41 7.58 -15.93
C GLY A 62 15.94 7.25 -15.68
N LEU A 63 15.27 6.67 -16.67
CA LEU A 63 13.88 6.23 -16.57
C LEU A 63 13.70 5.22 -15.44
N ALA A 64 14.59 4.22 -15.37
CA ALA A 64 14.57 3.21 -14.32
C ALA A 64 14.86 3.81 -12.93
N HIS A 65 15.80 4.76 -12.83
CA HIS A 65 16.11 5.43 -11.57
C HIS A 65 14.88 6.17 -11.03
N HIS A 66 14.25 7.00 -11.86
CA HIS A 66 13.05 7.73 -11.48
C HIS A 66 11.84 6.81 -11.26
N GLY A 67 11.69 5.78 -12.09
CA GLY A 67 10.61 4.79 -11.97
C GLY A 67 10.71 3.91 -10.72
N VAL A 68 11.89 3.39 -10.41
CA VAL A 68 12.10 2.62 -9.17
C VAL A 68 11.92 3.51 -7.95
N ARG A 69 12.44 4.74 -7.97
CA ARG A 69 12.27 5.68 -6.85
C ARG A 69 10.80 6.06 -6.62
N ALA A 70 10.04 6.30 -7.68
CA ALA A 70 8.61 6.55 -7.58
C ALA A 70 7.87 5.32 -7.07
N ALA A 71 8.17 4.14 -7.60
CA ALA A 71 7.60 2.87 -7.12
C ALA A 71 7.90 2.65 -5.62
N VAL A 72 9.14 2.88 -5.18
CA VAL A 72 9.54 2.78 -3.76
C VAL A 72 8.81 3.80 -2.88
N SER A 73 8.66 5.05 -3.34
CA SER A 73 8.02 6.09 -2.54
C SER A 73 6.55 5.81 -2.25
N HIS A 74 5.92 4.95 -3.06
CA HIS A 74 4.52 4.57 -2.91
C HIS A 74 4.35 3.10 -2.46
N ALA A 75 5.36 2.24 -2.64
CA ALA A 75 5.39 0.87 -2.16
C ALA A 75 6.43 0.73 -1.04
N SER A 76 5.95 0.66 0.20
CA SER A 76 6.71 0.53 1.45
C SER A 76 7.70 -0.66 1.50
N ALA A 77 7.65 -1.57 0.53
CA ALA A 77 8.42 -2.81 0.50
C ALA A 77 9.70 -2.77 -0.37
N LEU A 78 10.04 -1.65 -1.00
CA LEU A 78 11.18 -1.58 -1.93
C LEU A 78 12.33 -0.72 -1.37
N HIS A 79 13.56 -1.23 -1.40
CA HIS A 79 14.76 -0.46 -1.08
C HIS A 79 15.49 -0.01 -2.36
N PRO A 80 15.90 1.26 -2.48
CA PRO A 80 16.52 1.80 -3.69
C PRO A 80 17.97 1.31 -3.93
N GLY A 81 18.58 0.61 -2.97
CA GLY A 81 20.00 0.20 -3.00
C GLY A 81 20.32 -1.15 -3.66
N ASP A 82 19.33 -2.01 -3.90
CA ASP A 82 19.57 -3.45 -4.17
C ASP A 82 19.98 -3.79 -5.62
N GLY A 83 20.57 -2.85 -6.37
CA GLY A 83 20.90 -3.06 -7.79
C GLY A 83 19.68 -3.18 -8.72
N ARG A 84 18.46 -3.12 -8.17
CA ARG A 84 17.20 -3.24 -8.91
C ARG A 84 17.03 -2.17 -9.97
N THR A 85 17.51 -0.95 -9.73
CA THR A 85 17.54 0.13 -10.72
C THR A 85 18.28 -0.27 -11.99
N PHE A 86 19.43 -0.94 -11.85
CA PHE A 86 20.21 -1.43 -12.99
C PHE A 86 19.49 -2.57 -13.71
N VAL A 87 18.86 -3.48 -12.97
CA VAL A 87 18.06 -4.57 -13.55
C VAL A 87 16.85 -4.04 -14.32
N VAL A 88 16.15 -3.03 -13.80
CA VAL A 88 15.05 -2.38 -14.53
C VAL A 88 15.59 -1.61 -15.74
N ALA A 89 16.70 -0.90 -15.60
CA ALA A 89 17.32 -0.17 -16.70
C ALA A 89 17.71 -1.09 -17.87
N THR A 90 18.34 -2.23 -17.59
CA THR A 90 18.71 -3.22 -18.61
C THR A 90 17.50 -3.81 -19.31
N ARG A 91 16.41 -4.07 -18.57
CA ARG A 91 15.14 -4.53 -19.14
C ARG A 91 14.47 -3.49 -20.03
N VAL A 92 14.44 -2.23 -19.59
CA VAL A 92 13.94 -1.11 -20.40
C VAL A 92 14.79 -0.94 -21.63
N ALA A 93 16.13 -0.99 -21.52
CA ALA A 93 17.04 -0.89 -22.65
C ALA A 93 16.82 -2.03 -23.66
N MET A 94 16.62 -3.27 -23.20
CA MET A 94 16.31 -4.41 -24.06
C MET A 94 14.95 -4.23 -24.77
N ALA A 95 13.90 -3.90 -24.02
CA ALA A 95 12.57 -3.64 -24.60
C ALA A 95 12.61 -2.51 -25.63
N SER A 96 13.40 -1.47 -25.35
CA SER A 96 13.56 -0.33 -26.25
C SER A 96 14.47 -0.62 -27.45
N ALA A 97 15.43 -1.54 -27.31
CA ALA A 97 16.33 -1.93 -28.39
C ALA A 97 15.61 -2.59 -29.57
N VAL A 98 14.46 -3.24 -29.32
CA VAL A 98 13.59 -3.79 -30.38
C VAL A 98 13.20 -2.70 -31.40
N TRP A 99 13.02 -1.46 -30.94
CA TRP A 99 12.66 -0.32 -31.80
C TRP A 99 13.87 0.39 -32.42
N LEU A 100 15.09 0.10 -31.94
CA LEU A 100 16.31 0.54 -32.62
C LEU A 100 16.62 -0.32 -33.86
N VAL A 101 16.10 -1.54 -33.94
CA VAL A 101 16.35 -2.42 -35.09
C VAL A 101 15.87 -1.79 -36.41
N PRO A 102 14.65 -1.24 -36.53
CA PRO A 102 14.23 -0.51 -37.73
C PRO A 102 15.17 0.67 -38.07
N TRP A 103 15.65 1.41 -37.06
CA TRP A 103 16.57 2.53 -37.27
C TRP A 103 17.94 2.07 -37.78
N MET A 104 18.50 1.01 -37.19
CA MET A 104 19.78 0.42 -37.58
C MET A 104 19.72 -0.24 -38.97
N LEU A 105 18.61 -0.91 -39.29
CA LEU A 105 18.38 -1.47 -40.63
C LEU A 105 18.24 -0.36 -41.67
N TRP A 106 17.64 0.77 -41.30
CA TRP A 106 17.52 1.94 -42.18
C TRP A 106 18.85 2.61 -42.45
N SER A 107 19.68 2.85 -41.41
CA SER A 107 20.99 3.49 -41.56
C SER A 107 21.91 2.70 -42.49
N ASN A 108 21.84 1.38 -42.44
CA ASN A 108 22.64 0.51 -43.31
C ASN A 108 22.18 0.52 -44.77
N SER A 109 20.93 0.92 -45.07
CA SER A 109 20.45 1.02 -46.46
C SER A 109 20.95 2.29 -47.17
N LEU A 110 21.39 3.32 -46.42
CA LEU A 110 21.82 4.62 -46.95
C LEU A 110 23.32 4.72 -47.29
N GLU A 111 24.11 3.65 -47.11
CA GLU A 111 25.55 3.61 -47.48
C GLU A 111 25.81 3.84 -48.99
N ARG A 112 24.77 4.04 -49.81
CA ARG A 112 24.91 4.45 -51.23
C ARG A 112 24.93 5.96 -51.47
N SER A 113 24.81 6.82 -50.46
CA SER A 113 24.79 8.28 -50.68
C SER A 113 25.85 9.04 -49.86
N SER A 114 26.77 9.68 -50.59
CA SER A 114 27.59 10.86 -50.25
C SER A 114 28.45 10.83 -48.96
N PRO A 115 29.79 10.99 -49.06
CA PRO A 115 30.73 10.88 -47.94
C PRO A 115 30.76 12.07 -46.95
N VAL A 116 29.97 13.13 -47.16
CA VAL A 116 29.98 14.33 -46.29
C VAL A 116 28.76 14.39 -45.36
N LEU A 117 27.70 13.64 -45.67
CA LEU A 117 26.50 13.47 -44.82
C LEU A 117 26.44 12.09 -44.14
N SER A 118 27.46 11.26 -44.33
CA SER A 118 27.52 9.86 -43.90
C SER A 118 27.72 9.66 -42.40
N TYR A 119 28.23 10.66 -41.65
CA TYR A 119 28.45 10.52 -40.20
C TYR A 119 27.17 10.72 -39.36
N VAL A 120 26.15 11.37 -39.92
CA VAL A 120 24.83 11.50 -39.31
C VAL A 120 23.84 11.33 -40.44
N GLY A 121 23.62 10.08 -40.89
CA GLY A 121 22.61 9.80 -41.89
C GLY A 121 21.30 10.45 -41.44
N THR A 122 20.89 11.52 -42.11
CA THR A 122 19.70 12.25 -41.71
C THR A 122 18.52 11.34 -42.01
N PRO A 123 17.80 10.85 -41.00
CA PRO A 123 16.59 10.08 -41.26
C PRO A 123 15.66 10.90 -42.13
N SER A 124 14.86 10.24 -42.96
CA SER A 124 13.71 10.95 -43.54
C SER A 124 12.92 11.56 -42.38
N PRO A 125 12.38 12.79 -42.51
CA PRO A 125 11.63 13.43 -41.43
C PRO A 125 10.48 12.56 -40.94
N LEU A 126 9.91 11.72 -41.83
CA LEU A 126 8.91 10.72 -41.49
C LEU A 126 9.47 9.58 -40.63
N ALA A 127 10.63 9.01 -40.95
CA ALA A 127 11.27 7.98 -40.12
C ALA A 127 11.68 8.53 -38.75
N ALA A 128 12.20 9.77 -38.70
CA ALA A 128 12.49 10.45 -37.45
C ALA A 128 11.23 10.67 -36.61
N ALA A 129 10.15 11.14 -37.24
CA ALA A 129 8.87 11.36 -36.56
C ALA A 129 8.27 10.05 -36.03
N LEU A 130 8.30 8.98 -36.82
CA LEU A 130 7.85 7.65 -36.39
C LEU A 130 8.71 7.11 -35.24
N PHE A 131 10.03 7.26 -35.32
CA PHE A 131 10.93 6.86 -34.24
C PHE A 131 10.65 7.64 -32.95
N LEU A 132 10.51 8.96 -33.03
CA LEU A 132 10.17 9.80 -31.88
C LEU A 132 8.79 9.48 -31.31
N PHE A 133 7.81 9.20 -32.18
CA PHE A 133 6.48 8.77 -31.78
C PHE A 133 6.52 7.42 -31.06
N CYS A 134 7.24 6.44 -31.61
CA CYS A 134 7.48 5.16 -30.96
C CYS A 134 8.19 5.34 -29.62
N CYS A 135 9.22 6.20 -29.53
CA CYS A 135 9.86 6.51 -28.25
C CYS A 135 8.88 7.14 -27.25
N LEU A 136 8.00 8.03 -27.70
CA LEU A 136 7.03 8.68 -26.81
C LEU A 136 5.97 7.70 -26.30
N VAL A 137 5.45 6.83 -27.17
CA VAL A 137 4.38 5.89 -26.85
C VAL A 137 4.91 4.60 -26.19
N ALA A 138 5.97 4.00 -26.72
CA ALA A 138 6.47 2.72 -26.24
C ALA A 138 7.23 2.84 -24.92
N THR A 139 7.92 3.96 -24.67
CA THR A 139 8.78 4.09 -23.47
C THR A 139 8.02 3.93 -22.15
N PRO A 140 6.89 4.63 -21.90
CA PRO A 140 6.14 4.44 -20.67
C PRO A 140 5.65 3.00 -20.51
N ALA A 141 5.13 2.39 -21.58
CA ALA A 141 4.62 1.03 -21.55
C ALA A 141 5.75 0.01 -21.27
N CYS A 142 6.91 0.17 -21.93
CA CYS A 142 8.09 -0.65 -21.69
C CYS A 142 8.61 -0.50 -20.26
N LEU A 143 8.63 0.73 -19.72
CA LEU A 143 9.02 0.99 -18.34
C LEU A 143 8.08 0.29 -17.35
N ILE A 144 6.77 0.42 -17.55
CA ILE A 144 5.75 -0.23 -16.71
C ILE A 144 5.95 -1.76 -16.76
N ALA A 145 6.07 -2.34 -17.95
CA ALA A 145 6.30 -3.78 -18.11
C ALA A 145 7.62 -4.23 -17.46
N ALA A 146 8.70 -3.45 -17.61
CA ALA A 146 10.01 -3.74 -17.04
C ALA A 146 10.03 -3.70 -15.51
N VAL A 147 9.36 -2.73 -14.88
CA VAL A 147 9.27 -2.62 -13.42
C VAL A 147 8.54 -3.83 -12.80
N HIS A 148 7.55 -4.39 -13.51
CA HIS A 148 6.71 -5.50 -13.02
C HIS A 148 7.24 -6.91 -13.35
N SER A 149 8.17 -7.01 -14.28
CA SER A 149 8.76 -8.30 -14.65
C SER A 149 9.57 -8.93 -13.51
N LYS A 150 9.58 -10.26 -13.38
CA LYS A 150 10.45 -10.96 -12.43
C LYS A 150 11.78 -11.32 -13.10
N GLY A 151 11.74 -11.75 -14.36
CA GLY A 151 12.89 -12.05 -15.20
C GLY A 151 12.97 -11.16 -16.45
N TRP A 152 14.06 -11.31 -17.21
CA TRP A 152 14.24 -10.55 -18.47
C TRP A 152 13.30 -11.03 -19.58
N MET A 153 13.03 -12.34 -19.63
CA MET A 153 12.14 -12.94 -20.64
C MET A 153 10.68 -12.54 -20.46
N ASP A 154 10.26 -12.21 -19.23
CA ASP A 154 8.88 -11.77 -18.95
C ASP A 154 8.54 -10.47 -19.70
N VAL A 155 9.54 -9.59 -19.88
CA VAL A 155 9.36 -8.30 -20.58
C VAL A 155 9.02 -8.51 -22.05
N LEU A 156 9.40 -9.64 -22.64
CA LEU A 156 9.09 -9.98 -24.03
C LEU A 156 7.83 -10.86 -24.16
N SER A 157 7.26 -11.31 -23.04
CA SER A 157 6.11 -12.22 -23.05
C SER A 157 4.80 -11.48 -23.33
N PRO A 158 4.05 -11.82 -24.40
CA PRO A 158 2.75 -11.19 -24.68
C PRO A 158 1.74 -11.35 -23.52
N ALA A 159 1.82 -12.48 -22.79
CA ALA A 159 0.95 -12.74 -21.65
C ALA A 159 1.22 -11.77 -20.48
N HIS A 160 2.48 -11.37 -20.27
CA HIS A 160 2.85 -10.38 -19.27
C HIS A 160 2.26 -9.01 -19.62
N TRP A 161 2.38 -8.59 -20.87
CA TRP A 161 1.80 -7.33 -21.36
C TRP A 161 0.27 -7.34 -21.26
N ALA A 162 -0.38 -8.42 -21.72
CA ALA A 162 -1.83 -8.56 -21.63
C ALA A 162 -2.31 -8.46 -20.17
N ARG A 163 -1.64 -9.13 -19.23
CA ARG A 163 -1.96 -9.05 -17.80
C ARG A 163 -1.73 -7.65 -17.24
N GLN A 164 -0.63 -7.01 -17.62
CA GLN A 164 -0.24 -5.72 -17.06
C GLN A 164 -1.12 -4.56 -17.51
N PHE A 165 -1.66 -4.64 -18.73
CA PHE A 165 -2.46 -3.55 -19.34
C PHE A 165 -3.96 -3.87 -19.46
N ALA A 166 -4.41 -5.09 -19.11
CA ALA A 166 -5.82 -5.44 -19.10
C ALA A 166 -6.62 -4.48 -18.18
N GLY A 167 -7.59 -3.77 -18.75
CA GLY A 167 -8.45 -2.83 -18.02
C GLY A 167 -7.79 -1.50 -17.62
N ARG A 168 -6.55 -1.22 -18.05
CA ARG A 168 -5.77 -0.03 -17.65
C ARG A 168 -5.60 1.01 -18.76
N GLY A 169 -6.48 0.98 -19.76
CA GLY A 169 -6.41 1.90 -20.89
C GLY A 169 -6.50 3.37 -20.46
N SER A 170 -7.37 3.69 -19.50
CA SER A 170 -7.54 5.03 -18.96
C SER A 170 -6.28 5.54 -18.24
N ASP A 171 -5.70 4.74 -17.33
CA ASP A 171 -4.43 5.07 -16.66
C ASP A 171 -3.32 5.39 -17.66
N LEU A 172 -3.19 4.56 -18.71
CA LEU A 172 -2.19 4.72 -19.75
C LEU A 172 -2.39 6.02 -20.53
N MET A 173 -3.65 6.34 -20.86
CA MET A 173 -4.00 7.61 -21.51
C MET A 173 -3.66 8.80 -20.61
N THR A 174 -3.89 8.72 -19.30
CA THR A 174 -3.48 9.76 -18.35
C THR A 174 -1.96 9.95 -18.32
N VAL A 175 -1.18 8.86 -18.38
CA VAL A 175 0.29 8.97 -18.49
C VAL A 175 0.68 9.68 -19.77
N TYR A 176 0.13 9.30 -20.91
CA TYR A 176 0.48 9.93 -22.19
C TYR A 176 0.06 11.40 -22.26
N THR A 177 -1.13 11.76 -21.74
CA THR A 177 -1.58 13.16 -21.75
C THR A 177 -0.71 14.03 -20.87
N ILE A 178 -0.34 13.57 -19.66
CA ILE A 178 0.56 14.31 -18.77
C ILE A 178 1.97 14.40 -19.35
N GLN A 179 2.49 13.30 -19.90
CA GLN A 179 3.82 13.25 -20.51
C GLN A 179 3.93 14.18 -21.72
N ALA A 180 2.98 14.09 -22.66
CA ALA A 180 2.97 14.92 -23.87
C ALA A 180 2.69 16.39 -23.53
N GLY A 181 1.71 16.65 -22.65
CA GLY A 181 1.38 18.00 -22.19
C GLY A 181 2.55 18.65 -21.45
N GLY A 182 3.21 17.92 -20.54
CA GLY A 182 4.41 18.37 -19.83
C GLY A 182 5.56 18.68 -20.78
N ALA A 183 5.84 17.79 -21.74
CA ALA A 183 6.91 18.02 -22.73
C ALA A 183 6.63 19.23 -23.64
N LEU A 184 5.38 19.41 -24.07
CA LEU A 184 4.95 20.54 -24.89
C LEU A 184 5.05 21.86 -24.12
N LEU A 185 4.56 21.87 -22.88
CA LEU A 185 4.68 23.01 -21.98
C LEU A 185 6.15 23.40 -21.79
N MET A 186 7.02 22.42 -21.55
CA MET A 186 8.44 22.68 -21.34
C MET A 186 9.13 23.19 -22.60
N SER A 187 8.79 22.63 -23.75
CA SER A 187 9.30 23.10 -25.05
C SER A 187 8.85 24.54 -25.31
N SER A 188 7.58 24.86 -25.03
CA SER A 188 7.03 26.21 -25.22
C SER A 188 7.73 27.28 -24.37
N LEU A 189 8.14 26.92 -23.15
CA LEU A 189 8.89 27.80 -22.26
C LEU A 189 10.32 28.05 -22.77
N MET A 190 10.92 27.08 -23.47
CA MET A 190 12.29 27.20 -23.98
C MET A 190 12.39 27.93 -25.32
N ILE A 191 11.34 27.88 -26.15
CA ILE A 191 11.31 28.51 -27.48
C ILE A 191 11.75 30.00 -27.43
N PRO A 192 11.17 30.88 -26.58
CA PRO A 192 11.57 32.29 -26.53
C PRO A 192 13.05 32.49 -26.18
N LEU A 193 13.60 31.65 -25.30
CA LEU A 193 15.00 31.71 -24.89
C LEU A 193 15.92 31.36 -26.07
N VAL A 194 15.58 30.30 -26.80
CA VAL A 194 16.33 29.87 -28.00
C VAL A 194 16.27 30.95 -29.09
N PHE A 195 15.07 31.47 -29.40
CA PHE A 195 14.93 32.54 -30.39
C PHE A 195 15.64 33.83 -29.99
N GLY A 196 15.59 34.20 -28.71
CA GLY A 196 16.34 35.34 -28.16
C GLY A 196 17.85 35.16 -28.32
N ALA A 197 18.37 33.97 -28.04
CA ALA A 197 19.78 33.62 -28.20
C ALA A 197 20.23 33.69 -29.68
N PHE A 198 19.41 33.21 -30.62
CA PHE A 198 19.70 33.32 -32.06
C PHE A 198 19.77 34.77 -32.55
N ARG A 199 19.04 35.70 -31.91
CA ARG A 199 19.16 37.14 -32.23
C ARG A 199 20.49 37.76 -31.80
N ILE A 200 21.18 37.17 -30.82
CA ILE A 200 22.48 37.65 -30.36
C ILE A 200 23.58 37.14 -31.31
N ASN A 201 23.66 35.82 -31.51
CA ASN A 201 24.62 35.18 -32.40
C ASN A 201 24.16 33.74 -32.70
N LEU A 202 24.47 33.22 -33.89
CA LEU A 202 24.21 31.83 -34.28
C LEU A 202 24.82 30.83 -33.29
N SER A 203 26.06 31.04 -32.84
CA SER A 203 26.73 30.14 -31.90
C SER A 203 26.04 30.09 -30.53
N VAL A 204 25.61 31.24 -30.03
CA VAL A 204 24.84 31.37 -28.78
C VAL A 204 23.46 30.74 -28.93
N GLY A 205 22.80 30.95 -30.08
CA GLY A 205 21.53 30.30 -30.43
C GLY A 205 21.60 28.78 -30.46
N LEU A 206 22.63 28.21 -31.11
CA LEU A 206 22.86 26.77 -31.14
C LEU A 206 23.16 26.20 -29.75
N GLY A 207 23.98 26.90 -28.95
CA GLY A 207 24.24 26.52 -27.56
C GLY A 207 22.99 26.52 -26.70
N ALA A 208 22.14 27.55 -26.83
CA ALA A 208 20.87 27.65 -26.14
C ALA A 208 19.88 26.57 -26.58
N ALA A 209 19.82 26.26 -27.88
CA ALA A 209 18.98 25.19 -28.43
C ALA A 209 19.40 23.82 -27.87
N ALA A 210 20.70 23.53 -27.83
CA ALA A 210 21.23 22.30 -27.25
C ALA A 210 20.90 22.20 -25.76
N LEU A 211 21.15 23.26 -24.98
CA LEU A 211 20.82 23.31 -23.56
C LEU A 211 19.31 23.12 -23.31
N SER A 212 18.48 23.75 -24.14
CA SER A 212 17.02 23.63 -24.06
C SER A 212 16.54 22.21 -24.35
N ALA A 213 17.04 21.59 -25.42
CA ALA A 213 16.70 20.21 -25.77
C ALA A 213 17.09 19.24 -24.63
N CYS A 214 18.24 19.47 -24.02
CA CYS A 214 18.71 18.74 -22.86
C CYS A 214 17.79 18.88 -21.63
N LEU A 215 17.36 20.10 -21.32
CA LEU A 215 16.43 20.36 -20.21
C LEU A 215 15.07 19.69 -20.45
N VAL A 216 14.53 19.80 -21.66
CA VAL A 216 13.29 19.14 -22.06
C VAL A 216 13.41 17.62 -21.95
N LEU A 217 14.53 17.04 -22.41
CA LEU A 217 14.78 15.60 -22.32
C LEU A 217 14.91 15.14 -20.87
N GLY A 218 15.67 15.86 -20.04
CA GLY A 218 15.82 15.54 -18.61
C GLY A 218 14.49 15.60 -17.85
N TYR A 219 13.68 16.62 -18.13
CA TYR A 219 12.32 16.73 -17.59
C TYR A 219 11.44 15.56 -18.05
N TRP A 220 11.44 15.25 -19.35
CA TRP A 220 10.67 14.16 -19.92
C TRP A 220 11.05 12.80 -19.32
N VAL A 221 12.34 12.52 -19.13
CA VAL A 221 12.84 11.28 -18.49
C VAL A 221 12.37 11.20 -17.03
N SER A 222 12.51 12.29 -16.28
CA SER A 222 12.08 12.33 -14.87
C SER A 222 10.56 12.13 -14.74
N LEU A 223 9.78 12.81 -15.57
CA LEU A 223 8.32 12.71 -15.59
C LEU A 223 7.85 11.32 -16.01
N THR A 224 8.38 10.79 -17.13
CA THR A 224 8.03 9.46 -17.64
C THR A 224 8.42 8.37 -16.64
N GLY A 225 9.62 8.49 -16.06
CA GLY A 225 10.10 7.63 -14.98
C GLY A 225 9.13 7.63 -13.81
N GLY A 226 8.83 8.81 -13.27
CA GLY A 226 7.93 8.99 -12.14
C GLY A 226 6.52 8.42 -12.37
N LEU A 227 5.93 8.70 -13.54
CA LEU A 227 4.59 8.23 -13.91
C LEU A 227 4.54 6.71 -14.11
N GLY A 228 5.54 6.12 -14.79
CA GLY A 228 5.60 4.68 -14.99
C GLY A 228 5.82 3.92 -13.68
N GLY A 229 6.59 4.49 -12.76
CA GLY A 229 6.79 3.94 -11.42
C GLY A 229 5.57 4.07 -10.52
N SER A 230 4.83 5.19 -10.58
CA SER A 230 3.64 5.38 -9.74
C SER A 230 2.45 4.52 -10.21
N ILE A 231 2.34 4.24 -11.51
CA ILE A 231 1.38 3.28 -12.07
C ILE A 231 1.53 1.89 -11.43
N HIS A 232 2.74 1.50 -11.03
CA HIS A 232 3.00 0.24 -10.33
C HIS A 232 2.36 0.24 -8.95
N ALA A 233 2.60 1.30 -8.17
CA ALA A 233 2.09 1.40 -6.82
C ALA A 233 0.56 1.58 -6.77
N ALA A 234 -0.02 2.21 -7.80
CA ALA A 234 -1.47 2.31 -7.96
C ALA A 234 -2.10 1.04 -8.55
N SER A 235 -1.33 -0.01 -8.88
CA SER A 235 -1.88 -1.21 -9.50
C SER A 235 -2.80 -1.97 -8.54
N PRO A 236 -4.04 -2.26 -8.94
CA PRO A 236 -4.97 -3.02 -8.12
C PRO A 236 -4.59 -4.50 -7.97
N VAL A 237 -3.57 -5.00 -8.68
CA VAL A 237 -3.20 -6.43 -8.63
C VAL A 237 -2.57 -6.80 -7.27
N GLY A 238 -1.90 -5.85 -6.60
CA GLY A 238 -1.54 -6.01 -5.18
C GLY A 238 -2.70 -5.71 -4.24
N LEU A 239 -3.63 -4.86 -4.69
CA LEU A 239 -4.80 -4.45 -3.92
C LEU A 239 -6.02 -5.35 -4.05
N GLN A 240 -6.13 -6.34 -4.93
CA GLN A 240 -7.32 -7.22 -4.89
C GLN A 240 -7.33 -8.16 -3.68
N ILE A 241 -6.20 -8.31 -2.98
CA ILE A 241 -6.14 -8.95 -1.66
C ILE A 241 -6.35 -7.92 -0.53
N THR A 242 -6.07 -6.62 -0.75
CA THR A 242 -6.17 -5.59 0.30
C THR A 242 -7.31 -4.58 0.17
N ASN A 243 -7.98 -4.43 -0.98
CA ASN A 243 -9.09 -3.49 -1.27
C ASN A 243 -10.45 -4.03 -0.83
N GLU A 244 -10.55 -5.30 -0.43
CA GLU A 244 -11.64 -5.73 0.46
C GLU A 244 -11.41 -5.34 1.92
N LEU A 245 -10.26 -4.73 2.22
CA LEU A 245 -9.87 -4.30 3.56
C LEU A 245 -9.44 -2.82 3.63
N THR A 246 -9.40 -2.07 2.53
CA THR A 246 -8.96 -0.67 2.52
C THR A 246 -10.03 0.26 1.95
N PHE A 247 -11.09 0.42 2.73
CA PHE A 247 -11.77 1.71 2.87
C PHE A 247 -11.48 2.21 4.29
N ASP A 248 -11.49 3.53 4.49
CA ASP A 248 -11.49 4.17 5.81
C ASP A 248 -12.76 3.77 6.56
N ASP A 249 -12.77 2.52 7.03
CA ASP A 249 -13.87 1.94 7.76
C ASP A 249 -13.67 2.31 9.24
N PRO A 250 -14.58 3.10 9.84
CA PRO A 250 -14.54 3.39 11.27
C PRO A 250 -14.54 2.10 12.10
N ALA A 251 -15.07 0.98 11.59
CA ALA A 251 -14.96 -0.32 12.25
C ALA A 251 -13.51 -0.79 12.36
N ARG A 252 -12.67 -0.55 11.36
CA ARG A 252 -11.24 -0.90 11.39
C ARG A 252 -10.43 0.02 12.30
N GLU A 253 -10.86 1.26 12.47
CA GLU A 253 -10.31 2.16 13.49
C GLU A 253 -10.70 1.73 14.91
N ARG A 254 -11.94 1.27 15.10
CA ARG A 254 -12.35 0.60 16.35
C ARG A 254 -11.56 -0.68 16.57
N GLU A 255 -11.29 -1.47 15.53
CA GLU A 255 -10.45 -2.67 15.61
C GLU A 255 -9.00 -2.34 15.94
N LEU A 256 -8.38 -1.37 15.28
CA LEU A 256 -7.03 -0.90 15.64
C LEU A 256 -7.00 -0.46 17.10
N ASN A 257 -8.00 0.27 17.57
CA ASN A 257 -8.09 0.69 18.96
C ASN A 257 -8.37 -0.45 19.95
N ARG A 258 -9.06 -1.52 19.52
CA ARG A 258 -9.41 -2.71 20.30
C ARG A 258 -8.27 -3.73 20.37
N ASP A 259 -7.53 -3.89 19.28
CA ASP A 259 -6.47 -4.90 19.13
C ASP A 259 -5.10 -4.40 19.62
N LEU A 260 -4.95 -3.10 19.85
CA LEU A 260 -3.80 -2.55 20.57
C LEU A 260 -3.78 -3.08 22.01
N PRO A 261 -2.59 -3.30 22.60
CA PRO A 261 -2.46 -3.87 23.93
C PRO A 261 -3.24 -3.03 24.94
N VAL A 262 -4.30 -3.62 25.50
CA VAL A 262 -5.09 -3.06 26.59
C VAL A 262 -4.44 -3.53 27.88
N GLN A 263 -4.10 -2.59 28.79
CA GLN A 263 -3.66 -2.94 30.13
C GLN A 263 -4.74 -3.84 30.79
N PRO A 264 -4.40 -4.97 31.42
CA PRO A 264 -5.34 -5.64 32.31
C PRO A 264 -5.73 -4.62 33.38
N ALA A 265 -7.04 -4.38 33.54
CA ALA A 265 -7.54 -3.50 34.58
C ALA A 265 -6.94 -3.96 35.92
N PRO A 266 -6.36 -3.07 36.74
CA PRO A 266 -5.90 -3.46 38.06
C PRO A 266 -7.09 -4.05 38.82
N ASP A 267 -6.88 -5.22 39.42
CA ASP A 267 -7.86 -5.86 40.29
C ASP A 267 -8.27 -4.84 41.35
N VAL A 268 -9.45 -4.25 41.16
CA VAL A 268 -10.09 -3.43 42.19
C VAL A 268 -10.50 -4.39 43.27
N GLU A 269 -9.68 -4.51 44.31
CA GLU A 269 -10.08 -5.08 45.59
C GLU A 269 -11.37 -4.38 46.01
N GLN A 270 -12.50 -5.05 45.83
CA GLN A 270 -13.77 -4.64 46.42
C GLN A 270 -13.60 -4.76 47.94
N GLU A 271 -13.47 -3.62 48.61
CA GLU A 271 -13.63 -3.54 50.06
C GLU A 271 -14.97 -4.17 50.45
N PRO A 272 -15.01 -5.00 51.52
CA PRO A 272 -16.22 -5.67 51.94
C PRO A 272 -17.21 -4.65 52.51
N VAL A 273 -18.42 -4.69 51.94
CA VAL A 273 -19.61 -3.96 52.42
C VAL A 273 -19.86 -4.33 53.89
N GLY A 274 -19.71 -3.34 54.76
CA GLY A 274 -20.01 -3.43 56.18
C GLY A 274 -21.49 -3.69 56.44
N GLU A 275 -21.72 -4.80 57.14
CA GLU A 275 -22.96 -5.27 57.72
C GLU A 275 -23.47 -4.29 58.79
N VAL A 276 -24.69 -3.75 58.64
CA VAL A 276 -25.39 -2.99 59.69
C VAL A 276 -26.73 -3.66 59.98
N ALA A 277 -26.84 -4.18 61.21
CA ALA A 277 -28.04 -4.75 61.81
C ALA A 277 -28.79 -3.70 62.69
N PRO A 278 -30.04 -3.97 63.11
CA PRO A 278 -31.09 -2.97 63.38
C PRO A 278 -31.36 -2.64 64.88
N ASP A 279 -32.43 -1.85 65.10
CA ASP A 279 -33.07 -1.40 66.37
C ASP A 279 -32.44 -0.18 67.08
N GLU A 280 -33.14 0.76 67.75
CA GLU A 280 -34.52 0.91 68.22
C GLU A 280 -34.80 2.41 68.52
N ARG A 281 -36.09 2.79 68.61
CA ARG A 281 -36.67 4.11 69.04
C ARG A 281 -36.33 4.46 70.53
N PRO A 282 -36.59 5.67 71.11
CA PRO A 282 -37.83 6.47 70.95
C PRO A 282 -37.83 8.03 71.12
N ALA A 283 -38.93 8.60 70.60
CA ALA A 283 -39.78 9.75 71.02
C ALA A 283 -39.21 10.96 71.79
N SER A 284 -39.48 12.17 71.25
CA SER A 284 -40.41 13.16 71.84
C SER A 284 -40.58 14.43 70.97
N ASP A 285 -41.84 14.78 70.71
CA ASP A 285 -42.42 16.06 70.22
C ASP A 285 -42.21 17.26 71.20
N PRO A 286 -42.74 18.49 70.97
CA PRO A 286 -43.30 19.14 69.76
C PRO A 286 -42.79 20.61 69.56
N VAL A 287 -43.30 21.34 68.54
CA VAL A 287 -44.04 22.63 68.67
C VAL A 287 -43.98 23.51 67.39
N ALA A 288 -45.18 23.88 66.92
CA ALA A 288 -45.62 25.09 66.20
C ALA A 288 -45.16 25.37 64.75
N GLU A 289 -45.91 26.06 63.88
CA GLU A 289 -47.34 26.42 63.69
C GLU A 289 -47.36 27.37 62.46
N SER A 290 -48.53 27.55 61.84
CA SER A 290 -48.90 28.67 60.94
C SER A 290 -48.63 28.46 59.43
N SER A 291 -49.60 27.98 58.62
CA SER A 291 -50.87 28.60 58.16
C SER A 291 -50.73 29.62 57.03
N ARG A 292 -51.22 29.28 55.82
CA ARG A 292 -52.36 29.98 55.16
C ARG A 292 -52.68 29.48 53.73
N ASP A 293 -53.87 28.89 53.62
CA ASP A 293 -54.90 28.93 52.55
C ASP A 293 -55.02 30.30 51.82
N GLN A 294 -55.69 30.56 50.69
CA GLN A 294 -56.53 29.87 49.68
C GLN A 294 -56.79 30.97 48.58
N ALA A 295 -56.67 30.69 47.28
CA ALA A 295 -57.75 30.40 46.32
C ALA A 295 -58.33 31.59 45.50
N LEU A 296 -58.96 31.21 44.36
CA LEU A 296 -59.73 31.96 43.35
C LEU A 296 -58.92 32.82 42.35
N SER A 297 -59.18 32.88 41.03
CA SER A 297 -60.37 32.56 40.21
C SER A 297 -60.06 32.68 38.70
N LYS A 298 -60.80 31.93 37.86
CA LYS A 298 -61.02 32.10 36.38
C LYS A 298 -61.69 33.47 36.04
N PRO A 299 -61.91 33.94 34.76
CA PRO A 299 -62.15 33.17 33.50
C PRO A 299 -61.71 33.77 32.11
N ALA A 300 -61.96 32.96 31.05
CA ALA A 300 -62.41 33.27 29.66
C ALA A 300 -61.47 33.83 28.53
N ASN A 301 -61.11 32.92 27.58
CA ASN A 301 -61.18 32.87 26.09
C ASN A 301 -61.15 34.15 25.19
N PRO A 302 -60.95 34.06 23.83
CA PRO A 302 -60.28 33.09 22.94
C PRO A 302 -59.39 33.75 21.82
N THR A 303 -58.87 32.94 20.86
CA THR A 303 -58.91 33.14 19.37
C THR A 303 -57.56 33.10 18.60
N ASN A 304 -57.49 32.18 17.60
CA ASN A 304 -56.65 32.12 16.36
C ASN A 304 -55.13 31.89 16.50
N GLU A 305 -54.39 31.11 15.70
CA GLU A 305 -54.55 30.31 14.46
C GLU A 305 -53.29 29.39 14.34
N PRO A 306 -53.02 28.59 13.27
CA PRO A 306 -52.70 27.17 13.41
C PRO A 306 -51.26 26.73 13.05
N ALA A 307 -50.95 25.52 13.53
CA ALA A 307 -50.23 24.42 12.86
C ALA A 307 -48.88 24.68 12.15
N GLU A 308 -47.79 24.33 12.84
CA GLU A 308 -46.65 23.65 12.22
C GLU A 308 -46.39 22.33 12.96
N THR A 309 -46.47 21.24 12.21
CA THR A 309 -46.27 19.87 12.66
C THR A 309 -44.77 19.61 12.78
N GLU A 310 -44.23 19.76 13.99
CA GLU A 310 -42.89 19.29 14.32
C GLU A 310 -42.95 17.76 14.50
N GLN A 311 -42.69 17.02 13.42
CA GLN A 311 -42.48 15.58 13.49
C GLN A 311 -41.19 15.31 14.26
N THR A 312 -41.36 14.91 15.51
CA THR A 312 -40.34 14.27 16.33
C THR A 312 -39.94 12.96 15.63
N LEU A 313 -38.73 12.90 15.06
CA LEU A 313 -38.11 11.63 14.71
C LEU A 313 -37.78 10.89 16.01
N PRO A 314 -38.13 9.59 16.13
CA PRO A 314 -37.72 8.80 17.28
C PRO A 314 -36.23 8.48 17.20
N ASP A 315 -35.59 8.50 18.37
CA ASP A 315 -34.23 8.03 18.61
C ASP A 315 -34.02 6.66 17.95
N ILE A 316 -33.15 6.63 16.94
CA ILE A 316 -32.57 5.39 16.44
C ILE A 316 -31.38 5.10 17.33
N GLU A 317 -31.54 4.14 18.25
CA GLU A 317 -30.41 3.41 18.83
C GLU A 317 -29.68 2.71 17.67
N GLU A 318 -28.70 3.39 17.08
CA GLU A 318 -27.78 2.83 16.09
C GLU A 318 -26.73 1.96 16.80
N ALA A 319 -27.16 0.73 17.10
CA ALA A 319 -26.26 -0.39 17.32
C ALA A 319 -25.70 -0.85 15.96
N GLU A 320 -24.67 -0.15 15.45
CA GLU A 320 -23.85 -0.68 14.35
C GLU A 320 -22.82 -1.66 14.91
N GLU A 321 -23.33 -2.87 15.14
CA GLU A 321 -22.58 -4.10 15.24
C GLU A 321 -21.86 -4.33 13.90
N SER A 322 -20.54 -4.52 13.96
CA SER A 322 -19.69 -4.88 12.82
C SER A 322 -20.39 -5.95 11.97
N GLU A 323 -20.42 -5.77 10.64
CA GLU A 323 -20.87 -6.80 9.67
C GLU A 323 -19.93 -8.03 9.73
N ARG A 324 -20.02 -8.78 10.82
CA ARG A 324 -19.82 -10.22 10.81
C ARG A 324 -20.97 -10.76 9.99
N TYR A 325 -20.66 -11.54 8.96
CA TYR A 325 -21.64 -12.38 8.29
C TYR A 325 -22.56 -12.98 9.35
N PRO A 326 -23.90 -12.80 9.27
CA PRO A 326 -24.79 -13.40 10.24
C PRO A 326 -24.50 -14.89 10.21
N ALA A 327 -23.94 -15.40 11.32
CA ALA A 327 -23.67 -16.80 11.48
C ALA A 327 -24.98 -17.52 11.10
N PRO A 328 -24.95 -18.55 10.23
CA PRO A 328 -26.16 -19.29 9.92
C PRO A 328 -26.81 -19.66 11.26
N SER A 329 -28.08 -19.27 11.42
CA SER A 329 -28.81 -19.27 12.71
C SER A 329 -28.92 -20.64 13.37
N LYS A 330 -28.44 -21.68 12.69
CA LYS A 330 -28.00 -22.95 13.24
C LYS A 330 -26.65 -23.30 12.61
N PRO A 331 -25.63 -23.73 13.38
CA PRO A 331 -24.48 -24.40 12.80
C PRO A 331 -25.02 -25.58 12.00
N VAL A 332 -24.89 -25.51 10.67
CA VAL A 332 -25.12 -26.69 9.84
C VAL A 332 -24.10 -27.70 10.34
N ALA A 333 -24.58 -28.82 10.88
CA ALA A 333 -23.73 -29.90 11.34
C ALA A 333 -22.93 -30.42 10.15
N PHE A 334 -21.75 -29.85 9.96
CA PHE A 334 -20.78 -30.31 8.98
C PHE A 334 -19.96 -31.38 9.67
N ASP A 335 -20.31 -32.63 9.44
CA ASP A 335 -19.49 -33.76 9.87
C ASP A 335 -18.21 -33.75 9.02
N VAL A 336 -17.15 -33.11 9.53
CA VAL A 336 -15.82 -33.22 8.94
C VAL A 336 -15.43 -34.70 8.98
N PRO A 337 -15.28 -35.38 7.83
CA PRO A 337 -14.92 -36.79 7.84
C PRO A 337 -13.56 -36.94 8.52
N LYS A 338 -13.48 -37.82 9.53
CA LYS A 338 -12.24 -38.12 10.26
C LYS A 338 -11.16 -38.51 9.26
N SER A 339 -10.03 -37.81 9.30
CA SER A 339 -8.86 -38.04 8.45
C SER A 339 -8.36 -39.48 8.60
N GLU A 340 -8.60 -40.32 7.59
CA GLU A 340 -7.91 -41.60 7.45
C GLU A 340 -6.46 -41.33 7.00
N LYS A 341 -5.49 -41.78 7.80
CA LYS A 341 -4.06 -41.74 7.50
C LYS A 341 -3.79 -42.67 6.31
N ASN A 342 -3.68 -42.10 5.11
CA ASN A 342 -3.16 -42.79 3.93
C ASN A 342 -1.71 -42.33 3.69
N ASP A 343 -0.75 -43.23 3.87
CA ASP A 343 0.70 -42.93 3.91
C ASP A 343 1.36 -42.71 2.53
N ARG A 344 0.57 -42.55 1.45
CA ARG A 344 1.10 -42.29 0.09
C ARG A 344 0.21 -41.31 -0.71
N LYS A 345 -0.01 -40.11 -0.19
CA LYS A 345 -0.74 -39.07 -0.94
C LYS A 345 0.19 -38.37 -1.93
N THR A 346 -0.27 -38.18 -3.16
CA THR A 346 0.48 -37.46 -4.20
C THR A 346 0.52 -35.95 -3.90
N PRO A 347 1.64 -35.26 -4.18
CA PRO A 347 1.72 -33.80 -4.05
C PRO A 347 0.80 -33.11 -5.07
N LEU A 348 0.14 -32.03 -4.64
CA LEU A 348 -0.74 -31.24 -5.50
C LEU A 348 0.07 -30.16 -6.23
N LEU A 349 0.35 -30.38 -7.52
CA LEU A 349 1.18 -29.47 -8.34
C LEU A 349 0.54 -28.09 -8.56
N ASP A 350 -0.79 -28.02 -8.67
CA ASP A 350 -1.55 -26.79 -8.93
C ASP A 350 -2.37 -26.33 -7.71
N ALA A 351 -1.79 -26.44 -6.51
CA ALA A 351 -2.50 -26.11 -5.27
C ALA A 351 -3.01 -24.65 -5.27
N GLU A 352 -2.18 -23.70 -5.68
CA GLU A 352 -2.53 -22.27 -5.70
C GLU A 352 -3.74 -21.98 -6.60
N ASN A 353 -3.74 -22.48 -7.83
CA ASN A 353 -4.79 -22.21 -8.80
C ASN A 353 -6.13 -22.80 -8.37
N ARG A 354 -6.13 -24.03 -7.84
CA ARG A 354 -7.35 -24.70 -7.37
C ARG A 354 -7.93 -24.03 -6.12
N VAL A 355 -7.06 -23.63 -5.19
CA VAL A 355 -7.47 -22.88 -4.01
C VAL A 355 -8.04 -21.52 -4.41
N ALA A 356 -7.39 -20.80 -5.33
CA ALA A 356 -7.90 -19.52 -5.82
C ALA A 356 -9.26 -19.64 -6.51
N GLU A 357 -9.50 -20.71 -7.27
CA GLU A 357 -10.81 -20.97 -7.87
C GLU A 357 -11.89 -21.26 -6.82
N ALA A 358 -11.58 -22.07 -5.81
CA ALA A 358 -12.48 -22.37 -4.70
C ALA A 358 -12.82 -21.09 -3.90
N MET A 359 -11.81 -20.28 -3.57
CA MET A 359 -11.98 -19.03 -2.81
C MET A 359 -12.82 -17.98 -3.55
N LYS A 360 -12.78 -17.93 -4.89
CA LYS A 360 -13.69 -17.06 -5.67
C LYS A 360 -15.16 -17.40 -5.45
N ARG A 361 -15.48 -18.68 -5.16
CA ARG A 361 -16.85 -19.15 -4.91
C ARG A 361 -17.27 -19.01 -3.46
N PHE A 362 -16.35 -18.74 -2.54
CA PHE A 362 -16.63 -18.66 -1.09
C PHE A 362 -17.75 -17.69 -0.75
N ARG A 363 -17.83 -16.55 -1.44
CA ARG A 363 -18.90 -15.56 -1.21
C ARG A 363 -20.29 -16.03 -1.62
N LEU A 364 -20.36 -16.90 -2.64
CA LEU A 364 -21.61 -17.38 -3.19
C LEU A 364 -22.06 -18.66 -2.48
N ASP A 365 -21.11 -19.53 -2.16
CA ASP A 365 -21.37 -20.81 -1.50
C ASP A 365 -20.19 -21.21 -0.60
N PRO A 366 -20.23 -20.84 0.70
CA PRO A 366 -19.19 -21.18 1.66
C PRO A 366 -19.15 -22.68 1.94
N SER A 367 -20.30 -23.37 1.87
CA SER A 367 -20.42 -24.81 2.16
C SER A 367 -19.77 -25.68 1.08
N HIS A 368 -19.99 -25.34 -0.19
CA HIS A 368 -19.33 -25.99 -1.32
C HIS A 368 -17.82 -25.73 -1.30
N THR A 369 -17.42 -24.51 -0.94
CA THR A 369 -16.00 -24.16 -0.86
C THR A 369 -15.28 -24.97 0.24
N LEU A 370 -15.89 -25.08 1.42
CA LEU A 370 -15.36 -25.92 2.51
C LEU A 370 -15.24 -27.38 2.09
N SER A 371 -16.30 -27.99 1.55
CA SER A 371 -16.25 -29.38 1.09
C SER A 371 -15.18 -29.63 0.03
N THR A 372 -15.03 -28.71 -0.93
CA THR A 372 -13.97 -28.78 -1.95
C THR A 372 -12.57 -28.73 -1.33
N LEU A 373 -12.33 -27.80 -0.39
CA LEU A 373 -11.04 -27.67 0.29
C LEU A 373 -10.74 -28.86 1.20
N THR A 374 -11.74 -29.40 1.90
CA THR A 374 -11.62 -30.61 2.71
C THR A 374 -11.30 -31.82 1.84
N GLU A 375 -11.96 -31.98 0.69
CA GLU A 375 -11.69 -33.05 -0.27
C GLU A 375 -10.26 -32.97 -0.81
N LEU A 376 -9.78 -31.76 -1.14
CA LEU A 376 -8.40 -31.55 -1.57
C LEU A 376 -7.40 -31.95 -0.48
N ASN A 377 -7.67 -31.60 0.79
CA ASN A 377 -6.81 -31.98 1.91
C ASN A 377 -6.84 -33.49 2.20
N GLN A 378 -7.96 -34.16 1.94
CA GLN A 378 -8.08 -35.61 2.11
C GLN A 378 -7.38 -36.38 0.99
N ARG A 379 -7.51 -35.94 -0.27
CA ARG A 379 -6.97 -36.66 -1.44
C ARG A 379 -5.47 -36.45 -1.65
N PHE A 380 -4.94 -35.28 -1.31
CA PHE A 380 -3.55 -34.91 -1.62
C PHE A 380 -2.69 -34.78 -0.37
N ALA A 381 -1.37 -34.72 -0.59
CA ALA A 381 -0.43 -34.39 0.48
C ALA A 381 -0.74 -32.98 1.04
N PRO A 382 -0.54 -32.74 2.35
CA PRO A 382 -0.86 -31.47 2.97
C PRO A 382 -0.08 -30.35 2.29
N SER A 383 -0.80 -29.40 1.68
CA SER A 383 -0.19 -28.23 1.05
C SER A 383 -0.46 -26.96 1.88
N PRO A 384 0.53 -26.07 2.06
CA PRO A 384 0.36 -24.85 2.84
C PRO A 384 -0.81 -23.98 2.37
N HIS A 385 -1.01 -23.87 1.05
CA HIS A 385 -2.09 -23.07 0.46
C HIS A 385 -3.49 -23.62 0.80
N VAL A 386 -3.68 -24.94 0.68
CA VAL A 386 -4.98 -25.57 0.97
C VAL A 386 -5.29 -25.46 2.46
N LEU A 387 -4.32 -25.72 3.34
CA LEU A 387 -4.52 -25.63 4.78
C LEU A 387 -4.78 -24.18 5.24
N GLN A 388 -4.08 -23.20 4.67
CA GLN A 388 -4.32 -21.79 4.96
C GLN A 388 -5.74 -21.38 4.58
N SER A 389 -6.15 -21.67 3.35
CA SER A 389 -7.49 -21.26 2.89
C SER A 389 -8.61 -22.00 3.63
N LEU A 390 -8.41 -23.29 3.94
CA LEU A 390 -9.35 -24.05 4.75
C LEU A 390 -9.48 -23.48 6.17
N THR A 391 -8.36 -23.10 6.80
CA THR A 391 -8.35 -22.47 8.13
C THR A 391 -9.17 -21.18 8.15
N ILE A 392 -8.95 -20.31 7.17
CA ILE A 392 -9.65 -19.03 7.07
C ILE A 392 -11.15 -19.26 6.82
N CYS A 393 -11.49 -20.17 5.91
CA CYS A 393 -12.89 -20.49 5.64
C CYS A 393 -13.61 -21.02 6.88
N LEU A 394 -13.00 -21.98 7.59
CA LEU A 394 -13.59 -22.56 8.80
C LEU A 394 -13.80 -21.50 9.89
N HIS A 395 -12.81 -20.64 10.12
CA HIS A 395 -12.92 -19.55 11.08
C HIS A 395 -14.08 -18.60 10.73
N ARG A 396 -14.19 -18.19 9.47
CA ARG A 396 -15.27 -17.29 9.00
C ARG A 396 -16.66 -17.93 9.07
N THR A 397 -16.76 -19.24 8.91
CA THR A 397 -18.02 -19.99 9.06
C THR A 397 -18.39 -20.33 10.51
N GLY A 398 -17.56 -19.95 11.49
CA GLY A 398 -17.81 -20.17 12.91
C GLY A 398 -17.28 -21.51 13.48
N HIS A 399 -16.61 -22.32 12.67
CA HIS A 399 -15.97 -23.58 13.10
C HIS A 399 -14.58 -23.30 13.71
N VAL A 400 -14.56 -22.55 14.81
CA VAL A 400 -13.34 -21.98 15.41
C VAL A 400 -12.35 -23.07 15.86
N ASP A 401 -12.81 -24.08 16.59
CA ASP A 401 -11.93 -25.12 17.15
C ASP A 401 -11.25 -25.97 16.06
N GLU A 402 -11.97 -26.25 14.97
CA GLU A 402 -11.44 -26.98 13.83
C GLU A 402 -10.43 -26.13 13.04
N ALA A 403 -10.72 -24.83 12.90
CA ALA A 403 -9.78 -23.88 12.31
C ALA A 403 -8.45 -23.88 13.07
N PHE A 404 -8.47 -23.81 14.41
CA PHE A 404 -7.26 -23.88 15.23
C PHE A 404 -6.50 -25.21 15.08
N LYS A 405 -7.21 -26.33 14.98
CA LYS A 405 -6.59 -27.65 14.77
C LYS A 405 -5.85 -27.73 13.44
N ILE A 406 -6.44 -27.20 12.37
CA ILE A 406 -5.83 -27.16 11.04
C ILE A 406 -4.70 -26.14 10.99
N ALA A 407 -4.86 -24.98 11.61
CA ALA A 407 -3.83 -23.95 11.71
C ALA A 407 -2.54 -24.49 12.35
N ARG A 408 -2.65 -25.25 13.45
CA ARG A 408 -1.49 -25.89 14.11
C ARG A 408 -0.74 -26.87 13.19
N GLN A 409 -1.42 -27.47 12.22
CA GLN A 409 -0.77 -28.32 11.20
C GLN A 409 -0.16 -27.48 10.08
N ALA A 410 -0.77 -26.34 9.76
CA ALA A 410 -0.36 -25.46 8.67
C ALA A 410 0.90 -24.66 9.00
N PHE A 411 1.02 -24.11 10.22
CA PHE A 411 2.12 -23.22 10.58
C PHE A 411 3.51 -23.84 10.38
N PRO A 412 3.82 -25.06 10.88
CA PRO A 412 5.12 -25.68 10.65
C PRO A 412 5.45 -25.83 9.16
N LEU A 413 4.47 -26.24 8.35
CA LEU A 413 4.64 -26.38 6.90
C LEU A 413 4.90 -25.03 6.23
N CYS A 414 4.21 -23.97 6.64
CA CYS A 414 4.46 -22.64 6.12
C CYS A 414 5.89 -22.17 6.40
N PHE A 415 6.44 -22.45 7.58
CA PHE A 415 7.81 -22.08 7.92
C PHE A 415 8.86 -22.96 7.23
N GLU A 416 8.64 -24.28 7.15
CA GLU A 416 9.53 -25.22 6.46
C GLU A 416 9.70 -24.88 4.98
N TYR A 417 8.61 -24.50 4.30
CA TYR A 417 8.63 -24.13 2.89
C TYR A 417 8.88 -22.63 2.63
N GLY A 418 9.06 -21.82 3.67
CA GLY A 418 9.33 -20.37 3.54
C GLY A 418 8.12 -19.51 3.13
N PHE A 419 6.90 -20.02 3.25
CA PHE A 419 5.65 -19.30 2.96
C PHE A 419 5.17 -18.48 4.18
N VAL A 420 6.01 -17.57 4.67
CA VAL A 420 5.71 -16.74 5.87
C VAL A 420 4.52 -15.81 5.63
N SER A 421 4.25 -15.41 4.39
CA SER A 421 3.07 -14.60 4.03
C SER A 421 1.75 -15.33 4.27
N LEU A 422 1.69 -16.64 4.02
CA LEU A 422 0.49 -17.45 4.30
C LEU A 422 0.27 -17.61 5.80
N ALA A 423 1.36 -17.83 6.55
CA ALA A 423 1.33 -17.87 8.01
C ALA A 423 0.81 -16.54 8.59
N ALA A 424 1.28 -15.40 8.06
CA ALA A 424 0.81 -14.09 8.47
C ALA A 424 -0.69 -13.88 8.19
N ALA A 425 -1.20 -14.34 7.04
CA ALA A 425 -2.62 -14.29 6.73
C ALA A 425 -3.47 -15.14 7.70
N MET A 426 -3.01 -16.34 8.06
CA MET A 426 -3.70 -17.17 9.07
C MET A 426 -3.67 -16.51 10.46
N PHE A 427 -2.51 -15.98 10.85
CA PHE A 427 -2.35 -15.28 12.12
C PHE A 427 -3.28 -14.07 12.23
N TYR A 428 -3.43 -13.30 11.15
CA TYR A 428 -4.32 -12.14 11.09
C TYR A 428 -5.78 -12.52 11.36
N GLU A 429 -6.27 -13.60 10.76
CA GLU A 429 -7.65 -14.06 10.93
C GLU A 429 -7.89 -14.66 12.31
N LEU A 430 -6.91 -15.39 12.86
CA LEU A 430 -7.01 -16.05 14.17
C LEU A 430 -6.58 -15.17 15.36
N ARG A 431 -6.41 -13.86 15.14
CA ARG A 431 -5.82 -12.93 16.12
C ARG A 431 -6.61 -12.74 17.42
N ALA A 432 -7.85 -13.21 17.47
CA ALA A 432 -8.68 -13.14 18.67
C ALA A 432 -8.14 -14.05 19.78
N ASP A 433 -7.73 -15.28 19.44
CA ASP A 433 -7.37 -16.34 20.40
C ASP A 433 -5.95 -16.89 20.13
N LEU A 434 -4.95 -16.00 20.11
CA LEU A 434 -3.57 -16.37 19.74
C LEU A 434 -2.91 -17.38 20.70
N THR A 435 -3.34 -17.42 21.97
CA THR A 435 -2.86 -18.37 22.98
C THR A 435 -3.12 -19.83 22.58
N LYS A 436 -4.14 -20.09 21.74
CA LYS A 436 -4.46 -21.44 21.26
C LYS A 436 -3.48 -21.92 20.17
N LEU A 437 -2.71 -21.04 19.53
CA LEU A 437 -1.84 -21.43 18.41
C LEU A 437 -0.52 -22.09 18.83
N GLN A 438 -0.06 -21.84 20.07
CA GLN A 438 1.20 -22.39 20.59
C GLN A 438 2.41 -22.15 19.66
N LEU A 439 2.46 -20.97 19.02
CA LEU A 439 3.56 -20.58 18.14
C LEU A 439 4.82 -20.28 18.93
N LYS A 440 5.99 -20.57 18.36
CA LYS A 440 7.27 -20.16 18.96
C LYS A 440 7.48 -18.67 18.78
N GLU A 441 8.18 -18.05 19.70
CA GLU A 441 8.46 -16.60 19.65
C GLU A 441 9.16 -16.17 18.36
N ALA A 442 10.14 -16.96 17.89
CA ALA A 442 10.84 -16.71 16.64
C ALA A 442 9.89 -16.73 15.42
N GLU A 443 8.88 -17.61 15.43
CA GLU A 443 7.86 -17.71 14.37
C GLU A 443 6.92 -16.49 14.40
N VAL A 444 6.50 -16.07 15.60
CA VAL A 444 5.68 -14.86 15.79
C VAL A 444 6.43 -13.61 15.33
N LEU A 445 7.73 -13.52 15.61
CA LEU A 445 8.56 -12.40 15.18
C LEU A 445 8.68 -12.30 13.65
N GLU A 446 8.83 -13.42 12.95
CA GLU A 446 8.83 -13.44 11.47
C GLU A 446 7.47 -13.05 10.90
N ILE A 447 6.38 -13.51 11.51
CA ILE A 447 5.02 -13.09 11.15
C ILE A 447 4.84 -11.57 11.36
N ALA A 448 5.30 -11.04 12.50
CA ALA A 448 5.22 -9.61 12.82
C ALA A 448 5.93 -8.74 11.76
N LYS A 449 7.12 -9.16 11.32
CA LYS A 449 7.86 -8.46 10.24
C LYS A 449 7.08 -8.45 8.93
N VAL A 450 6.43 -9.55 8.57
CA VAL A 450 5.63 -9.63 7.34
C VAL A 450 4.38 -8.75 7.44
N LEU A 451 3.68 -8.79 8.58
CA LEU A 451 2.51 -7.93 8.83
C LEU A 451 2.87 -6.44 8.82
N HIS A 452 4.02 -6.07 9.40
CA HIS A 452 4.52 -4.70 9.38
C HIS A 452 4.81 -4.24 7.93
N ARG A 453 5.42 -5.09 7.10
CA ARG A 453 5.66 -4.78 5.68
C ARG A 453 4.35 -4.66 4.88
N ALA A 454 3.32 -5.43 5.24
CA ALA A 454 2.00 -5.40 4.63
C ALA A 454 1.13 -4.20 5.07
N ASP A 455 1.65 -3.31 5.93
CA ASP A 455 0.92 -2.17 6.51
C ASP A 455 -0.27 -2.56 7.41
N GLU A 456 -0.30 -3.81 7.89
CA GLU A 456 -1.27 -4.31 8.86
C GLU A 456 -0.81 -3.99 10.29
N LEU A 457 -0.78 -2.69 10.61
CA LEU A 457 -0.10 -2.15 11.79
C LEU A 457 -0.69 -2.67 13.11
N ALA A 458 -2.02 -2.85 13.21
CA ALA A 458 -2.67 -3.39 14.40
C ALA A 458 -2.19 -4.81 14.73
N ALA A 459 -2.24 -5.69 13.73
CA ALA A 459 -1.87 -7.09 13.87
C ALA A 459 -0.36 -7.24 14.09
N ALA A 460 0.46 -6.42 13.44
CA ALA A 460 1.89 -6.36 13.68
C ALA A 460 2.21 -5.91 15.11
N ALA A 461 1.54 -4.87 15.63
CA ALA A 461 1.71 -4.41 17.01
C ALA A 461 1.36 -5.52 18.02
N LYS A 462 0.24 -6.22 17.79
CA LYS A 462 -0.19 -7.36 18.61
C LYS A 462 0.78 -8.54 18.54
N ALA A 463 1.37 -8.81 17.39
CA ALA A 463 2.38 -9.85 17.24
C ALA A 463 3.68 -9.49 17.98
N TYR A 464 4.16 -8.25 17.86
CA TYR A 464 5.32 -7.78 18.61
C TYR A 464 5.08 -7.75 20.12
N SER A 465 3.89 -7.31 20.57
CA SER A 465 3.57 -7.29 21.99
C SER A 465 3.56 -8.70 22.59
N LEU A 466 3.06 -9.70 21.86
CA LEU A 466 3.13 -11.10 22.30
C LEU A 466 4.57 -11.60 22.48
N VAL A 467 5.48 -11.23 21.59
CA VAL A 467 6.90 -11.59 21.72
C VAL A 467 7.52 -10.88 22.94
N ILE A 468 7.19 -9.61 23.16
CA ILE A 468 7.70 -8.83 24.32
C ILE A 468 7.14 -9.38 25.64
N HIS A 469 5.86 -9.77 25.69
CA HIS A 469 5.27 -10.41 26.87
C HIS A 469 5.97 -11.72 27.22
N ALA A 470 6.34 -12.51 26.21
CA ALA A 470 7.07 -13.77 26.42
C ALA A 470 8.53 -13.49 26.85
N ASN A 471 9.21 -12.58 26.15
CA ASN A 471 10.59 -12.21 26.39
C ASN A 471 10.81 -10.69 26.27
N PRO A 472 10.78 -9.95 27.41
CA PRO A 472 10.92 -8.48 27.43
C PRO A 472 12.24 -7.96 26.87
N ASN A 473 13.27 -8.80 26.85
CA ASN A 473 14.62 -8.46 26.40
C ASN A 473 14.84 -8.70 24.90
N GLU A 474 13.82 -9.11 24.14
CA GLU A 474 13.93 -9.36 22.70
C GLU A 474 14.03 -8.04 21.91
N ILE A 475 15.27 -7.60 21.66
CA ILE A 475 15.60 -6.31 21.04
C ILE A 475 14.90 -6.12 19.68
N LEU A 476 14.75 -7.18 18.89
CA LEU A 476 14.12 -7.10 17.58
C LEU A 476 12.62 -6.78 17.66
N ALA A 477 11.93 -7.30 18.68
CA ALA A 477 10.52 -7.02 18.89
C ALA A 477 10.30 -5.59 19.39
N VAL A 478 11.12 -5.14 20.34
CA VAL A 478 11.09 -3.76 20.86
C VAL A 478 11.34 -2.75 19.75
N LYS A 479 12.40 -2.95 18.95
CA LYS A 479 12.71 -2.09 17.81
C LYS A 479 11.59 -2.10 16.77
N GLY A 480 11.05 -3.27 16.44
CA GLY A 480 9.94 -3.39 15.49
C GLY A 480 8.68 -2.65 15.95
N LEU A 481 8.40 -2.66 17.25
CA LEU A 481 7.26 -1.97 17.84
C LEU A 481 7.48 -0.44 17.92
N LEU A 482 8.70 0.01 18.17
CA LEU A 482 9.09 1.43 18.10
C LEU A 482 8.95 2.00 16.67
N ASP A 483 9.51 1.30 15.67
CA ASP A 483 9.41 1.70 14.26
C ASP A 483 7.92 1.80 13.84
N LEU A 484 7.09 0.90 14.35
CA LEU A 484 5.65 0.89 14.11
C LEU A 484 4.94 2.09 14.77
N ALA A 485 5.29 2.42 16.01
CA ALA A 485 4.75 3.59 16.72
C ALA A 485 5.08 4.91 15.99
N GLU A 486 6.33 5.06 15.54
CA GLU A 486 6.76 6.24 14.76
C GLU A 486 6.01 6.33 13.44
N ARG A 487 5.81 5.20 12.75
CA ARG A 487 5.08 5.15 11.50
C ARG A 487 3.60 5.50 11.67
N ILE A 488 2.95 5.03 12.73
CA ILE A 488 1.56 5.41 13.07
C ILE A 488 1.47 6.92 13.34
N LEU A 489 2.41 7.47 14.09
CA LEU A 489 2.44 8.89 14.43
C LEU A 489 2.63 9.77 13.18
N HIS A 490 3.65 9.49 12.38
CA HIS A 490 4.04 10.37 11.27
C HIS A 490 3.28 10.13 9.97
N VAL A 491 2.99 8.86 9.64
CA VAL A 491 2.36 8.50 8.36
C VAL A 491 0.84 8.47 8.48
N LYS A 492 0.32 7.77 9.50
CA LYS A 492 -1.15 7.63 9.68
C LYS A 492 -1.75 8.80 10.47
N ARG A 493 -0.91 9.63 11.12
CA ARG A 493 -1.35 10.78 11.94
C ARG A 493 -2.33 10.40 13.04
N LYS A 494 -2.16 9.22 13.65
CA LYS A 494 -2.99 8.72 14.75
C LYS A 494 -2.20 8.74 16.06
N PRO A 495 -2.03 9.91 16.71
CA PRO A 495 -1.16 10.01 17.88
C PRO A 495 -1.64 9.19 19.08
N ALA A 496 -2.96 9.04 19.29
CA ALA A 496 -3.53 8.23 20.37
C ALA A 496 -3.16 6.74 20.27
N ALA A 497 -3.14 6.18 19.05
CA ALA A 497 -2.74 4.79 18.82
C ALA A 497 -1.23 4.60 19.05
N SER A 498 -0.41 5.58 18.63
CA SER A 498 1.04 5.57 18.88
C SER A 498 1.36 5.70 20.37
N LEU A 499 0.63 6.55 21.09
CA LEU A 499 0.76 6.74 22.53
C LEU A 499 0.57 5.42 23.28
N LYS A 500 -0.48 4.64 22.95
CA LYS A 500 -0.73 3.31 23.56
C LYS A 500 0.45 2.36 23.40
N ILE A 501 1.14 2.42 22.26
CA ILE A 501 2.31 1.56 22.00
C ILE A 501 3.50 2.01 22.83
N TYR A 502 3.76 3.32 22.92
CA TYR A 502 4.85 3.84 23.75
C TYR A 502 4.61 3.57 25.24
N THR A 503 3.38 3.72 25.73
CA THR A 503 3.05 3.37 27.13
C THR A 503 3.25 1.87 27.39
N PHE A 504 2.83 1.03 26.44
CA PHE A 504 3.07 -0.41 26.54
C PHE A 504 4.57 -0.75 26.64
N LEU A 505 5.41 -0.12 25.82
CA LEU A 505 6.86 -0.30 25.86
C LEU A 505 7.47 0.17 27.18
N LEU A 506 6.98 1.29 27.74
CA LEU A 506 7.44 1.79 29.03
C LEU A 506 7.14 0.78 30.16
N ASP A 507 5.96 0.17 30.13
CA ASP A 507 5.50 -0.77 31.16
C ASP A 507 6.24 -2.11 31.10
N HIS A 508 6.58 -2.58 29.89
CA HIS A 508 7.11 -3.94 29.68
C HIS A 508 8.62 -4.01 29.42
N CYS A 509 9.28 -2.91 29.06
CA CYS A 509 10.72 -2.89 28.75
C CYS A 509 11.48 -1.93 29.68
N PRO A 510 12.03 -2.41 30.81
CA PRO A 510 12.70 -1.57 31.81
C PRO A 510 14.14 -1.14 31.43
N ASP A 511 14.50 -1.19 30.15
CA ASP A 511 15.84 -0.77 29.70
C ASP A 511 15.98 0.77 29.81
N PRO A 512 16.88 1.28 30.66
CA PRO A 512 17.03 2.72 30.89
C PRO A 512 17.44 3.49 29.63
N THR A 513 18.13 2.85 28.70
CA THR A 513 18.50 3.50 27.43
C THR A 513 17.26 3.75 26.57
N MET A 514 16.31 2.82 26.59
CA MET A 514 15.09 2.90 25.81
C MET A 514 14.01 3.77 26.44
N THR A 515 13.97 3.87 27.77
CA THR A 515 13.04 4.73 28.49
C THR A 515 13.09 6.18 27.99
N THR A 516 14.28 6.70 27.71
CA THR A 516 14.45 8.09 27.24
C THR A 516 13.83 8.32 25.85
N VAL A 517 14.01 7.37 24.93
CA VAL A 517 13.45 7.44 23.57
C VAL A 517 11.94 7.29 23.59
N VAL A 518 11.43 6.37 24.42
CA VAL A 518 9.99 6.16 24.60
C VAL A 518 9.33 7.40 25.20
N GLN A 519 9.94 8.04 26.20
CA GLN A 519 9.43 9.27 26.81
C GLN A 519 9.39 10.45 25.83
N ASP A 520 10.42 10.60 24.98
CA ASP A 520 10.43 11.60 23.90
C ASP A 520 9.31 11.32 22.87
N GLY A 521 9.09 10.05 22.52
CA GLY A 521 7.97 9.62 21.67
C GLY A 521 6.60 9.98 22.27
N ILE A 522 6.41 9.76 23.57
CA ILE A 522 5.18 10.13 24.31
C ILE A 522 4.96 11.65 24.26
N ALA A 523 6.00 12.45 24.49
CA ALA A 523 5.91 13.91 24.43
C ALA A 523 5.47 14.38 23.03
N LYS A 524 6.08 13.82 21.98
CA LYS A 524 5.71 14.10 20.57
C LYS A 524 4.26 13.72 20.25
N CYS A 525 3.77 12.60 20.80
CA CYS A 525 2.37 12.18 20.62
C CYS A 525 1.42 13.19 21.26
N ARG A 526 1.67 13.61 22.51
CA ARG A 526 0.86 14.60 23.24
C ARG A 526 0.86 15.98 22.56
N ASP A 527 2.02 16.41 22.06
CA ASP A 527 2.10 17.66 21.29
C ASP A 527 1.34 17.59 19.97
N SER A 528 1.30 16.42 19.34
CA SER A 528 0.52 16.20 18.12
C SER A 528 -0.98 16.15 18.41
N GLU A 529 -1.42 15.53 19.51
CA GLU A 529 -2.82 15.56 19.96
C GLU A 529 -3.31 16.98 20.24
N ARG A 530 -2.51 17.79 20.95
CA ARG A 530 -2.84 19.20 21.21
C ARG A 530 -3.03 20.00 19.92
N LYS A 531 -2.16 19.79 18.93
CA LYS A 531 -2.28 20.46 17.62
C LYS A 531 -3.55 20.04 16.86
N VAL A 532 -3.99 18.80 17.01
CA VAL A 532 -5.23 18.32 16.39
C VAL A 532 -6.44 18.91 17.11
N SER A 533 -6.45 18.91 18.45
CA SER A 533 -7.55 19.52 19.22
C SER A 533 -7.66 21.03 18.99
N ASP A 534 -6.54 21.75 18.92
CA ASP A 534 -6.53 23.19 18.67
C ASP A 534 -7.03 23.50 17.24
N ALA A 535 -6.75 22.63 16.28
CA ALA A 535 -7.24 22.78 14.91
C ALA A 535 -8.76 22.54 14.83
N GLU A 536 -9.30 21.55 15.56
CA GLU A 536 -10.74 21.26 15.59
C GLU A 536 -11.55 22.39 16.25
N VAL A 537 -11.01 23.07 17.26
CA VAL A 537 -11.68 24.23 17.90
C VAL A 537 -11.66 25.48 17.01
N SER A 538 -10.77 25.54 16.02
CA SER A 538 -10.62 26.70 15.13
C SER A 538 -11.49 26.67 13.86
N VAL A 539 -12.17 25.53 13.61
CA VAL A 539 -13.12 25.32 12.50
C VAL A 539 -14.54 25.51 13.03
#